data_AF-A0A7Y0TIN8-F1
#
_entry.id   AF-A0A7Y0TIN8-F1
#
_cell.length_a   1.000
_cell.length_b   1.000
_cell.length_c   1.000
_cell.angle_alpha   90.00
_cell.angle_beta   90.00
_cell.angle_gamma   90.00
#
_symmetry.space_group_name_H-M   'P 1'
#
loop_
_entity.id
_entity.type
_entity.pdbx_description
1 polymer ?
#
loop_
_entity_poly.entity_id
_entity_poly.type
_entity_poly.pdbx_seq_one_letter_code
_entity_poly.pdbx_strand_id
1 'polypeptide(L)'
;MNLPENMMIPSLYTGEEQAAIEWWIEHSPLYPERDDLVDSNKVAEIALYSIQEQLPQCITIREDGSKDSDRKYWDCSLRKRNVLLNPIHLFEINWADDSFPELLWPETYYATLLPGFDVYAVTFSQNSSDSYDYFDLAIGCFKVDKAEEIAEKAARSIQAWWNFQNRTWSQWAWYNVLKSGLINADLALRLRREVWKKVKKVETSCI
;
A
#
# COMPACT_ATOMS: atom_id res chain seq x y z
N MET A 1 27.40 -5.35 35.34
CA MET A 1 27.79 -4.33 34.34
C MET A 1 26.47 -3.78 33.81
N ASN A 2 25.94 -2.75 34.45
CA ASN A 2 24.63 -2.20 34.11
C ASN A 2 24.81 -1.26 32.93
N LEU A 3 24.12 -1.55 31.82
CA LEU A 3 24.02 -0.61 30.72
C LEU A 3 23.24 0.63 31.22
N PRO A 4 23.69 1.85 30.90
CA PRO A 4 23.02 3.05 31.35
C PRO A 4 21.63 3.13 30.70
N GLU A 5 20.63 3.38 31.54
CA GLU A 5 19.20 3.54 31.28
C GLU A 5 18.84 4.73 30.36
N ASN A 6 19.79 5.24 29.58
CA ASN A 6 19.64 6.48 28.83
C ASN A 6 20.22 6.44 27.42
N MET A 7 20.10 5.28 26.75
CA MET A 7 20.15 5.22 25.29
C MET A 7 18.71 5.30 24.75
N MET A 8 18.00 6.37 25.13
CA MET A 8 16.70 6.73 24.55
C MET A 8 16.96 7.06 23.08
N ILE A 9 16.79 6.08 22.19
CA ILE A 9 16.53 6.37 20.79
C ILE A 9 15.32 7.32 20.82
N PRO A 10 15.41 8.57 20.31
CA PRO A 10 14.24 9.42 20.22
C PRO A 10 13.14 8.61 19.56
N SER A 11 12.00 8.47 20.23
CA SER A 11 10.94 7.58 19.78
C SER A 11 10.66 7.86 18.30
N LEU A 12 10.77 6.83 17.47
CA LEU A 12 10.53 6.95 16.02
C LEU A 12 9.06 7.28 15.72
N TYR A 13 8.22 7.15 16.72
CA TYR A 13 6.78 7.34 16.72
C TYR A 13 6.38 8.23 17.90
N THR A 14 5.38 9.07 17.73
CA THR A 14 4.65 9.66 18.86
C THR A 14 3.89 8.56 19.60
N GLY A 15 3.41 8.84 20.82
CA GLY A 15 2.61 7.86 21.57
C GLY A 15 1.31 7.47 20.84
N GLU A 16 0.69 8.42 20.13
CA GLU A 16 -0.49 8.18 19.29
C GLU A 16 -0.15 7.27 18.10
N GLU A 17 0.94 7.54 17.40
CA GLU A 17 1.39 6.71 16.26
C GLU A 17 1.77 5.29 16.72
N GLN A 18 2.39 5.15 17.88
CA GLN A 18 2.70 3.84 18.46
C GLN A 18 1.42 3.05 18.74
N ALA A 19 0.42 3.67 19.38
CA ALA A 19 -0.87 3.04 19.65
C ALA A 19 -1.58 2.62 18.35
N ALA A 20 -1.57 3.47 17.31
CA ALA A 20 -2.16 3.16 16.02
C ALA A 20 -1.46 1.98 15.33
N ILE A 21 -0.12 1.92 15.37
CA ILE A 21 0.64 0.79 14.80
C ILE A 21 0.34 -0.51 15.57
N GLU A 22 0.34 -0.48 16.90
CA GLU A 22 0.06 -1.64 17.74
C GLU A 22 -1.34 -2.19 17.45
N TRP A 23 -2.33 -1.31 17.48
CA TRP A 23 -3.72 -1.66 17.18
C TRP A 23 -3.86 -2.24 15.77
N TRP A 24 -3.27 -1.58 14.77
CA TRP A 24 -3.31 -2.05 13.39
C TRP A 24 -2.63 -3.42 13.22
N ILE A 25 -1.47 -3.67 13.85
CA ILE A 25 -0.81 -4.99 13.78
C ILE A 25 -1.68 -6.09 14.37
N GLU A 26 -2.37 -5.82 15.48
CA GLU A 26 -3.24 -6.81 16.15
C GLU A 26 -4.50 -7.13 15.34
N HIS A 27 -5.00 -6.17 14.56
CA HIS A 27 -6.27 -6.27 13.85
C HIS A 27 -6.13 -6.45 12.33
N SER A 28 -4.93 -6.32 11.76
CA SER A 28 -4.66 -6.55 10.34
C SER A 28 -4.59 -8.06 10.03
N PRO A 29 -5.19 -8.57 8.92
CA PRO A 29 -5.93 -7.89 7.87
C PRO A 29 -7.44 -8.16 8.02
N LEU A 30 -8.02 -7.94 9.19
CA LEU A 30 -9.48 -7.98 9.31
C LEU A 30 -9.99 -6.77 8.51
N TYR A 31 -10.60 -7.02 7.35
CA TYR A 31 -11.30 -6.00 6.56
C TYR A 31 -12.82 -6.11 6.73
N PRO A 32 -13.36 -5.89 7.95
CA PRO A 32 -14.80 -5.83 8.14
C PRO A 32 -15.27 -4.49 7.58
N GLU A 33 -15.93 -4.53 6.43
CA GLU A 33 -16.88 -3.50 5.96
C GLU A 33 -16.65 -2.07 6.51
N ARG A 34 -15.75 -1.32 5.87
CA ARG A 34 -15.62 0.16 5.94
C ARG A 34 -15.37 0.85 7.29
N ASP A 35 -15.54 0.25 8.45
CA ASP A 35 -15.87 1.06 9.63
C ASP A 35 -14.72 1.82 10.33
N ASP A 36 -13.44 1.61 9.99
CA ASP A 36 -12.42 2.65 10.17
C ASP A 36 -11.11 2.33 9.41
N LEU A 37 -10.75 3.14 8.41
CA LEU A 37 -9.46 3.04 7.71
C LEU A 37 -8.40 4.01 8.27
N VAL A 38 -8.72 4.78 9.31
CA VAL A 38 -7.83 5.80 9.91
C VAL A 38 -6.50 5.19 10.34
N ASP A 39 -6.50 4.06 11.06
CA ASP A 39 -5.25 3.44 11.50
C ASP A 39 -4.44 2.89 10.33
N SER A 40 -5.11 2.31 9.33
CA SER A 40 -4.45 1.82 8.10
C SER A 40 -3.81 2.98 7.31
N ASN A 41 -4.50 4.12 7.21
CA ASN A 41 -3.95 5.31 6.59
C ASN A 41 -2.80 5.88 7.42
N LYS A 42 -2.94 5.97 8.75
CA LYS A 42 -1.90 6.47 9.65
C LYS A 42 -0.61 5.65 9.53
N VAL A 43 -0.72 4.33 9.49
CA VAL A 43 0.43 3.45 9.29
C VAL A 43 1.04 3.68 7.90
N ALA A 44 0.23 3.89 6.87
CA ALA A 44 0.73 4.19 5.52
C ALA A 44 1.46 5.53 5.45
N GLU A 45 0.92 6.58 6.07
CA GLU A 45 1.57 7.89 6.17
C GLU A 45 2.94 7.78 6.84
N ILE A 46 3.02 7.04 7.96
CA ILE A 46 4.28 6.79 8.64
C ILE A 46 5.23 6.03 7.71
N ALA A 47 4.77 4.91 7.14
CA ALA A 47 5.57 4.00 6.34
C ALA A 47 6.11 4.66 5.06
N LEU A 48 5.34 5.53 4.41
CA LEU A 48 5.67 6.14 3.11
C LEU A 48 6.27 7.54 3.23
N TYR A 49 6.38 8.08 4.45
CA TYR A 49 6.79 9.46 4.70
C TYR A 49 8.05 9.90 3.94
N SER A 50 9.09 9.05 3.89
CA SER A 50 10.38 9.37 3.27
C SER A 50 10.33 9.49 1.74
N ILE A 51 9.24 9.04 1.12
CA ILE A 51 9.04 9.08 -0.34
C ILE A 51 7.77 9.82 -0.75
N GLN A 52 7.13 10.59 0.14
CA GLN A 52 5.82 11.21 -0.12
C GLN A 52 5.77 12.06 -1.41
N GLU A 53 6.88 12.70 -1.77
CA GLU A 53 7.03 13.51 -3.00
C GLU A 53 7.10 12.69 -4.29
N GLN A 54 7.28 11.37 -4.18
CA GLN A 54 7.40 10.43 -5.30
C GLN A 54 6.15 9.56 -5.46
N LEU A 55 5.18 9.66 -4.53
CA LEU A 55 3.94 8.89 -4.57
C LEU A 55 3.04 9.37 -5.73
N PRO A 56 2.18 8.50 -6.29
CA PRO A 56 1.27 8.88 -7.36
C PRO A 56 0.40 10.09 -7.01
N GLN A 57 0.27 11.03 -7.96
CA GLN A 57 -0.51 12.26 -7.79
C GLN A 57 -1.31 12.59 -9.05
N CYS A 58 -2.54 13.07 -8.84
CA CYS A 58 -3.30 13.75 -9.88
C CYS A 58 -2.93 15.25 -9.86
N ILE A 59 -2.45 15.76 -10.98
CA ILE A 59 -2.16 17.20 -11.13
C ILE A 59 -3.20 17.79 -12.06
N THR A 60 -4.01 18.69 -11.53
CA THR A 60 -4.91 19.51 -12.34
C THR A 60 -4.19 20.81 -12.72
N ILE A 61 -4.23 21.16 -14.00
CA ILE A 61 -3.73 22.47 -14.47
C ILE A 61 -4.93 23.41 -14.55
N ARG A 62 -4.90 24.48 -13.76
CA ARG A 62 -5.94 25.53 -13.76
C ARG A 62 -5.81 26.43 -14.99
N GLU A 63 -6.84 27.21 -15.29
CA GLU A 63 -6.87 28.12 -16.46
C GLU A 63 -5.71 29.14 -16.47
N ASP A 64 -5.21 29.53 -15.30
CA ASP A 64 -4.06 30.43 -15.14
C ASP A 64 -2.69 29.73 -15.31
N GLY A 65 -2.70 28.43 -15.64
CA GLY A 65 -1.51 27.59 -15.78
C GLY A 65 -0.92 27.10 -14.46
N SER A 66 -1.51 27.45 -13.31
CA SER A 66 -1.08 26.92 -12.02
C SER A 66 -1.42 25.43 -11.89
N LYS A 67 -0.55 24.70 -11.19
CA LYS A 67 -0.75 23.27 -10.91
C LYS A 67 -1.39 23.14 -9.53
N ASP A 68 -2.45 22.36 -9.48
CA ASP A 68 -3.14 21.99 -8.26
C ASP A 68 -2.99 20.47 -8.07
N SER A 69 -2.67 20.05 -6.85
CA SER A 69 -2.63 18.64 -6.48
C SER A 69 -3.48 18.42 -5.25
N ASP A 70 -4.31 17.39 -5.31
CA ASP A 70 -5.18 17.02 -4.19
C ASP A 70 -4.39 16.39 -3.03
N ARG A 71 -3.21 15.82 -3.32
CA ARG A 71 -2.34 15.25 -2.28
C ARG A 71 -1.61 16.36 -1.54
N LYS A 72 -1.93 16.50 -0.25
CA LYS A 72 -1.19 17.37 0.67
C LYS A 72 -0.01 16.63 1.26
N TYR A 73 1.16 17.27 1.23
CA TYR A 73 2.33 16.82 1.97
C TYR A 73 2.19 17.16 3.44
N TRP A 74 2.58 16.24 4.32
CA TRP A 74 2.64 16.49 5.75
C TRP A 74 4.09 16.59 6.20
N ASP A 75 4.36 17.45 7.19
CA ASP A 75 5.67 17.55 7.82
C ASP A 75 5.71 16.64 9.05
N CYS A 76 6.68 15.74 9.10
CA CYS A 76 6.95 14.95 10.30
C CYS A 76 8.01 15.67 11.14
N SER A 77 7.62 16.05 12.36
CA SER A 77 8.52 16.64 13.35
C SER A 77 9.67 15.68 13.75
N LEU A 78 9.54 14.37 13.49
CA LEU A 78 10.53 13.35 13.83
C LEU A 78 11.52 13.10 12.67
N ARG A 79 12.45 14.05 12.48
CA ARG A 79 13.44 14.02 11.38
C ARG A 79 14.25 12.73 11.23
N LYS A 80 14.49 11.98 12.33
CA LYS A 80 15.21 10.69 12.27
C LYS A 80 14.45 9.60 11.51
N ARG A 81 13.12 9.71 11.42
CA ARG A 81 12.25 8.77 10.68
C ARG A 81 12.63 8.67 9.20
N ASN A 82 12.97 9.79 8.58
CA ASN A 82 13.32 9.87 7.15
C ASN A 82 14.50 8.97 6.76
N VAL A 83 15.44 8.74 7.67
CA VAL A 83 16.64 7.95 7.38
C VAL A 83 16.41 6.46 7.65
N LEU A 84 15.43 6.12 8.49
CA LEU A 84 15.22 4.76 8.97
C LEU A 84 14.05 4.03 8.29
N LEU A 85 13.03 4.77 7.86
CA LEU A 85 11.95 4.22 7.06
C LEU A 85 12.34 4.28 5.58
N ASN A 86 12.60 3.11 5.01
CA ASN A 86 12.99 2.95 3.61
C ASN A 86 12.00 2.03 2.88
N PRO A 87 10.94 2.59 2.26
CA PRO A 87 9.96 1.82 1.52
C PRO A 87 10.60 1.09 0.35
N ILE A 88 10.43 -0.23 0.33
CA ILE A 88 10.84 -1.07 -0.78
C ILE A 88 9.73 -1.05 -1.82
N HIS A 89 9.99 -0.46 -2.98
CA HIS A 89 9.06 -0.51 -4.11
C HIS A 89 8.82 -1.95 -4.56
N LEU A 90 7.58 -2.41 -4.48
CA LEU A 90 7.18 -3.75 -4.85
C LEU A 90 6.85 -3.81 -6.35
N PHE A 91 5.87 -3.03 -6.80
CA PHE A 91 5.47 -2.83 -8.20
C PHE A 91 4.38 -1.76 -8.29
N GLU A 92 4.06 -1.34 -9.51
CA GLU A 92 3.02 -0.37 -9.84
C GLU A 92 2.11 -0.92 -10.93
N ILE A 93 0.80 -0.74 -10.76
CA ILE A 93 -0.24 -1.15 -11.72
C ILE A 93 -1.02 0.04 -12.24
N ASN A 94 -1.68 -0.14 -13.38
CA ASN A 94 -2.69 0.77 -13.88
C ASN A 94 -4.08 0.14 -13.77
N TRP A 95 -5.02 0.84 -13.14
CA TRP A 95 -6.43 0.43 -13.15
C TRP A 95 -7.18 0.84 -14.41
N ALA A 96 -6.76 1.91 -15.10
CA ALA A 96 -7.43 2.39 -16.30
C ALA A 96 -7.32 1.37 -17.45
N ASP A 97 -8.42 1.14 -18.15
CA ASP A 97 -8.47 0.26 -19.31
C ASP A 97 -7.88 0.94 -20.56
N ASP A 98 -7.74 0.18 -21.64
CA ASP A 98 -7.24 0.68 -22.93
C ASP A 98 -8.26 1.50 -23.72
N SER A 99 -9.48 1.69 -23.19
CA SER A 99 -10.49 2.55 -23.82
C SER A 99 -10.10 4.02 -23.73
N PHE A 100 -9.25 4.40 -22.77
CA PHE A 100 -8.75 5.76 -22.57
C PHE A 100 -7.22 5.77 -22.40
N PRO A 101 -6.43 5.61 -23.48
CA PRO A 101 -4.97 5.50 -23.41
C PRO A 101 -4.27 6.70 -22.75
N GLU A 102 -4.90 7.87 -22.80
CA GLU A 102 -4.46 9.11 -22.16
C GLU A 102 -4.70 9.15 -20.64
N LEU A 103 -5.49 8.23 -20.09
CA LEU A 103 -5.77 8.15 -18.66
C LEU A 103 -4.95 7.05 -17.99
N LEU A 104 -4.34 7.39 -16.86
CA LEU A 104 -3.68 6.44 -15.96
C LEU A 104 -4.31 6.57 -14.57
N TRP A 105 -4.65 5.43 -13.99
CA TRP A 105 -5.04 5.28 -12.58
C TRP A 105 -3.99 4.42 -11.88
N PRO A 106 -2.79 4.99 -11.63
CA PRO A 106 -1.69 4.27 -11.02
C PRO A 106 -2.00 3.91 -9.57
N GLU A 107 -1.60 2.70 -9.20
CA GLU A 107 -1.52 2.27 -7.81
C GLU A 107 -0.17 1.61 -7.57
N THR A 108 0.61 2.16 -6.64
CA THR A 108 1.98 1.71 -6.35
C THR A 108 2.04 1.01 -5.00
N TYR A 109 2.68 -0.16 -4.96
CA TYR A 109 2.81 -0.99 -3.77
C TYR A 109 4.20 -0.90 -3.16
N TYR A 110 4.25 -0.86 -1.83
CA TYR A 110 5.50 -0.82 -1.07
C TYR A 110 5.49 -1.80 0.10
N ALA A 111 6.69 -2.20 0.55
CA ALA A 111 6.90 -2.84 1.84
C ALA A 111 7.90 -2.02 2.67
N THR A 112 7.53 -1.62 3.88
CA THR A 112 8.38 -0.84 4.78
C THR A 112 8.53 -1.55 6.12
N LEU A 113 9.77 -1.80 6.55
CA LEU A 113 10.06 -2.27 7.90
C LEU A 113 9.73 -1.15 8.90
N LEU A 114 8.93 -1.45 9.92
CA LEU A 114 8.62 -0.55 11.04
C LEU A 114 9.59 -0.85 12.20
N PRO A 115 10.64 -0.03 12.42
CA PRO A 115 11.66 -0.32 13.42
C PRO A 115 11.07 -0.24 14.85
N GLY A 116 11.38 -1.21 15.69
CA GLY A 116 10.79 -1.34 17.03
C GLY A 116 9.63 -2.33 17.11
N PHE A 117 8.94 -2.59 15.99
CA PHE A 117 7.91 -3.63 15.89
C PHE A 117 8.42 -4.91 15.23
N ASP A 118 9.50 -4.81 14.45
CA ASP A 118 10.08 -5.92 13.68
C ASP A 118 9.05 -6.55 12.72
N VAL A 119 8.32 -5.68 12.04
CA VAL A 119 7.23 -6.01 11.13
C VAL A 119 7.35 -5.16 9.88
N TYR A 120 7.17 -5.78 8.71
CA TYR A 120 6.96 -5.09 7.45
C TYR A 120 5.48 -4.74 7.31
N ALA A 121 5.19 -3.46 7.05
CA ALA A 121 3.90 -3.01 6.58
C ALA A 121 3.88 -3.03 5.04
N VAL A 122 2.83 -3.60 4.47
CA VAL A 122 2.53 -3.51 3.04
C VAL A 122 1.56 -2.37 2.83
N THR A 123 1.89 -1.47 1.93
CA THR A 123 1.04 -0.32 1.61
C THR A 123 0.77 -0.27 0.12
N PHE A 124 -0.33 0.39 -0.24
CA PHE A 124 -0.51 0.93 -1.58
C PHE A 124 -0.71 2.45 -1.52
N SER A 125 -0.44 3.11 -2.64
CA SER A 125 -0.62 4.54 -2.85
C SER A 125 -1.26 4.79 -4.22
N GLN A 126 -2.28 5.65 -4.27
CA GLN A 126 -3.06 5.98 -5.47
C GLN A 126 -2.94 7.46 -5.82
N ASN A 127 -3.34 7.85 -7.04
CA ASN A 127 -3.35 9.25 -7.46
C ASN A 127 -4.63 10.02 -7.08
N SER A 128 -5.63 9.35 -6.50
CA SER A 128 -6.89 9.95 -6.01
C SER A 128 -7.30 9.29 -4.69
N SER A 129 -8.01 10.04 -3.84
CA SER A 129 -8.64 9.54 -2.62
C SER A 129 -10.06 8.99 -2.84
N ASP A 130 -10.62 9.10 -4.04
CA ASP A 130 -12.06 8.83 -4.30
C ASP A 130 -12.53 7.42 -3.93
N SER A 131 -11.61 6.44 -3.90
CA SER A 131 -11.96 5.05 -3.60
C SER A 131 -12.13 4.79 -2.10
N TYR A 132 -11.33 5.45 -1.26
CA TYR A 132 -11.16 5.10 0.16
C TYR A 132 -11.14 6.28 1.11
N ASP A 133 -11.39 7.50 0.63
CA ASP A 133 -11.15 8.77 1.32
C ASP A 133 -9.67 9.06 1.66
N TYR A 134 -8.76 8.13 1.30
CA TYR A 134 -7.33 8.19 1.53
C TYR A 134 -6.55 7.87 0.26
N PHE A 135 -5.41 8.53 0.08
CA PHE A 135 -4.47 8.23 -0.99
C PHE A 135 -3.61 6.99 -0.71
N ASP A 136 -3.33 6.74 0.58
CA ASP A 136 -2.38 5.73 1.03
C ASP A 136 -3.01 4.86 2.11
N LEU A 137 -2.86 3.54 2.00
CA LEU A 137 -3.38 2.60 2.99
C LEU A 137 -2.42 1.44 3.22
N ALA A 138 -2.29 1.05 4.49
CA ALA A 138 -1.60 -0.15 4.90
C ALA A 138 -2.57 -1.34 4.83
N ILE A 139 -2.21 -2.36 4.05
CA ILE A 139 -3.06 -3.48 3.65
C ILE A 139 -2.52 -4.83 4.11
N GLY A 140 -1.71 -4.85 5.15
CA GLY A 140 -1.22 -6.09 5.72
C GLY A 140 0.15 -5.94 6.30
N CYS A 141 0.47 -6.84 7.20
CA CYS A 141 1.76 -6.86 7.85
C CYS A 141 2.31 -8.27 7.96
N PHE A 142 3.64 -8.38 8.03
CA PHE A 142 4.30 -9.66 8.22
C PHE A 142 5.68 -9.51 8.85
N LYS A 143 6.17 -10.60 9.45
CA LYS A 143 7.57 -10.75 9.89
C LYS A 143 8.34 -11.61 8.90
N VAL A 144 9.64 -11.38 8.79
CA VAL A 144 10.56 -12.20 7.99
C VAL A 144 11.79 -12.53 8.82
N ASP A 145 12.29 -13.74 8.68
CA ASP A 145 13.61 -14.08 9.22
C ASP A 145 14.71 -13.71 8.21
N LYS A 146 14.38 -13.67 6.91
CA LYS A 146 15.32 -13.39 5.82
C LYS A 146 14.73 -12.46 4.76
N ALA A 147 15.60 -11.65 4.16
CA ALA A 147 15.20 -10.62 3.19
C ALA A 147 14.53 -11.20 1.93
N GLU A 148 14.91 -12.41 1.51
CA GLU A 148 14.31 -13.09 0.34
C GLU A 148 12.82 -13.43 0.51
N GLU A 149 12.31 -13.47 1.75
CA GLU A 149 10.90 -13.76 2.03
C GLU A 149 9.98 -12.54 1.80
N ILE A 150 10.53 -11.33 1.74
CA ILE A 150 9.75 -10.08 1.70
C ILE A 150 8.81 -10.09 0.48
N ALA A 151 9.31 -10.48 -0.70
CA ALA A 151 8.53 -10.50 -1.93
C ALA A 151 7.32 -11.44 -1.84
N GLU A 152 7.54 -12.65 -1.30
CA GLU A 152 6.50 -13.66 -1.17
C GLU A 152 5.43 -13.23 -0.16
N LYS A 153 5.84 -12.74 1.02
CA LYS A 153 4.88 -12.35 2.06
C LYS A 153 4.10 -11.10 1.67
N ALA A 154 4.75 -10.12 1.03
CA ALA A 154 4.07 -8.95 0.50
C ALA A 154 3.06 -9.32 -0.59
N ALA A 155 3.42 -10.24 -1.49
CA ALA A 155 2.50 -10.75 -2.51
C ALA A 155 1.23 -11.37 -1.91
N ARG A 156 1.33 -12.07 -0.78
CA ARG A 156 0.16 -12.63 -0.08
C ARG A 156 -0.76 -11.54 0.47
N SER A 157 -0.21 -10.50 1.10
CA SER A 157 -1.01 -9.35 1.58
C SER A 157 -1.73 -8.64 0.44
N ILE A 158 -1.02 -8.38 -0.66
CA ILE A 158 -1.60 -7.72 -1.84
C ILE A 158 -2.69 -8.59 -2.48
N GLN A 159 -2.46 -9.89 -2.60
CA GLN A 159 -3.46 -10.82 -3.12
C GLN A 159 -4.69 -10.92 -2.19
N ALA A 160 -4.51 -10.88 -0.88
CA ALA A 160 -5.62 -10.85 0.08
C ALA A 160 -6.45 -9.57 -0.08
N TRP A 161 -5.78 -8.42 -0.21
CA TRP A 161 -6.41 -7.13 -0.50
C TRP A 161 -7.23 -7.15 -1.79
N TRP A 162 -6.64 -7.61 -2.90
CA TRP A 162 -7.37 -7.76 -4.17
C TRP A 162 -8.53 -8.75 -4.11
N ASN A 163 -8.39 -9.86 -3.37
CA ASN A 163 -9.50 -10.79 -3.16
C ASN A 163 -10.65 -10.14 -2.40
N PHE A 164 -10.34 -9.32 -1.39
CA PHE A 164 -11.34 -8.54 -0.67
C PHE A 164 -12.07 -7.57 -1.63
N GLN A 165 -11.35 -6.76 -2.41
CA GLN A 165 -11.97 -5.87 -3.40
C GLN A 165 -12.87 -6.60 -4.40
N ASN A 166 -12.38 -7.71 -4.97
CA ASN A 166 -13.12 -8.51 -5.93
C ASN A 166 -14.39 -9.11 -5.31
N ARG A 167 -14.31 -9.65 -4.08
CA ARG A 167 -15.47 -10.30 -3.42
C ARG A 167 -16.48 -9.31 -2.88
N THR A 168 -16.02 -8.21 -2.29
CA THR A 168 -16.87 -7.23 -1.60
C THR A 168 -17.48 -6.24 -2.58
N TRP A 169 -16.73 -5.80 -3.60
CA TRP A 169 -17.16 -4.73 -4.51
C TRP A 169 -17.31 -5.18 -5.95
N SER A 170 -17.10 -6.47 -6.26
CA SER A 170 -17.04 -6.96 -7.65
C SER A 170 -16.04 -6.17 -8.51
N GLN A 171 -14.99 -5.65 -7.86
CA GLN A 171 -13.97 -4.83 -8.50
C GLN A 171 -13.39 -5.59 -9.70
N TRP A 172 -13.30 -4.93 -10.86
CA TRP A 172 -12.69 -5.53 -12.05
C TRP A 172 -11.18 -5.58 -11.91
N ALA A 173 -10.53 -6.52 -12.60
CA ALA A 173 -9.07 -6.62 -12.57
C ALA A 173 -8.42 -5.37 -13.18
N TRP A 174 -7.35 -4.89 -12.54
CA TRP A 174 -6.47 -3.86 -13.12
C TRP A 174 -5.93 -4.26 -14.50
N TYR A 175 -5.50 -3.29 -15.31
CA TYR A 175 -5.21 -3.51 -16.73
C TYR A 175 -3.80 -4.08 -16.96
N ASN A 176 -2.75 -3.35 -16.56
CA ASN A 176 -1.36 -3.75 -16.77
C ASN A 176 -0.44 -3.34 -15.61
N VAL A 177 0.81 -3.82 -15.66
CA VAL A 177 1.89 -3.41 -14.75
C VAL A 177 2.62 -2.23 -15.39
N LEU A 178 2.71 -1.10 -14.69
CA LEU A 178 3.43 0.09 -15.14
C LEU A 178 4.92 0.00 -14.82
N LYS A 179 5.26 -0.50 -13.64
CA LYS A 179 6.64 -0.58 -13.15
C LYS A 179 6.84 -1.80 -12.28
N SER A 180 7.92 -2.56 -12.53
CA SER A 180 8.35 -3.65 -11.65
C SER A 180 9.23 -3.13 -10.52
N GLY A 181 9.22 -3.83 -9.39
CA GLY A 181 10.12 -3.60 -8.27
C GLY A 181 10.66 -4.92 -7.75
N LEU A 182 10.63 -5.10 -6.42
CA LEU A 182 10.99 -6.39 -5.80
C LEU A 182 10.08 -7.54 -6.30
N ILE A 183 8.84 -7.23 -6.65
CA ILE A 183 7.93 -8.14 -7.36
C ILE A 183 7.98 -7.78 -8.85
N ASN A 184 8.31 -8.76 -9.69
CA ASN A 184 8.34 -8.57 -11.14
C ASN A 184 6.94 -8.69 -11.77
N ALA A 185 6.80 -8.20 -13.00
CA ALA A 185 5.54 -8.23 -13.74
C ALA A 185 4.95 -9.64 -13.89
N ASP A 186 5.76 -10.68 -14.09
CA ASP A 186 5.30 -12.06 -14.24
C ASP A 186 4.63 -12.59 -12.97
N LEU A 187 5.19 -12.28 -11.80
CA LEU A 187 4.59 -12.61 -10.51
C LEU A 187 3.32 -11.78 -10.30
N ALA A 188 3.34 -10.47 -10.53
CA ALA A 188 2.15 -9.61 -10.39
C ALA A 188 0.97 -10.09 -11.27
N LEU A 189 1.24 -10.44 -12.54
CA LEU A 189 0.24 -10.97 -13.47
C LEU A 189 -0.27 -12.37 -13.09
N ARG A 190 0.54 -13.20 -12.43
CA ARG A 190 0.06 -14.46 -11.83
C ARG A 190 -0.92 -14.19 -10.69
N LEU A 191 -0.54 -13.33 -9.75
CA LEU A 191 -1.38 -12.98 -8.60
C LEU A 191 -2.74 -12.42 -9.06
N ARG A 192 -2.73 -11.51 -10.04
CA ARG A 192 -3.94 -10.99 -10.69
C ARG A 192 -4.82 -12.09 -11.25
N ARG A 193 -4.24 -13.00 -12.04
CA ARG A 193 -5.00 -14.09 -12.65
C ARG A 193 -5.65 -14.96 -11.59
N GLU A 194 -5.00 -15.18 -10.45
CA GLU A 194 -5.54 -15.98 -9.35
C GLU A 194 -6.73 -15.33 -8.67
N VAL A 195 -6.73 -14.00 -8.48
CA VAL A 195 -7.85 -13.26 -7.89
C VAL A 195 -9.04 -13.20 -8.84
N TRP A 196 -8.80 -12.80 -10.10
CA TRP A 196 -9.85 -12.54 -11.08
C TRP A 196 -10.00 -13.67 -12.10
N LYS A 197 -9.79 -14.93 -11.70
CA LYS A 197 -10.07 -16.08 -12.57
C LYS A 197 -11.51 -15.97 -13.05
N LYS A 198 -11.71 -15.72 -14.34
CA LYS A 198 -13.00 -15.98 -15.00
C LYS A 198 -13.25 -17.48 -14.84
N VAL A 199 -14.16 -17.87 -13.95
CA VAL A 199 -14.74 -19.21 -14.01
C VAL A 199 -15.42 -19.25 -15.38
N LYS A 200 -14.82 -19.95 -16.36
CA LYS A 200 -15.57 -20.28 -17.57
C LYS A 200 -16.80 -21.05 -17.08
N LYS A 201 -17.99 -20.46 -17.24
CA LYS A 201 -19.23 -21.24 -17.19
C LYS A 201 -19.01 -22.37 -18.18
N VAL A 202 -18.95 -23.60 -17.70
CA VAL A 202 -19.16 -24.76 -18.54
C VAL A 202 -20.61 -24.59 -19.00
N GLU A 203 -20.80 -24.15 -20.25
CA GLU A 203 -22.07 -24.30 -20.92
C GLU A 203 -22.29 -25.80 -21.05
N THR A 204 -22.98 -26.39 -20.09
CA THR A 204 -23.64 -27.68 -20.29
C THR A 204 -24.77 -27.43 -21.27
N SER A 205 -24.43 -27.47 -22.57
CA SER A 205 -25.41 -27.75 -23.61
C SER A 205 -25.92 -29.16 -23.36
N CYS A 206 -27.08 -29.27 -22.72
CA CYS A 206 -27.86 -30.50 -22.77
C CYS A 206 -28.32 -30.68 -24.22
N ILE A 207 -27.98 -31.85 -24.75
CA ILE A 207 -28.45 -32.42 -26.02
C ILE A 207 -29.96 -32.72 -25.90
#